data_AF-A0A382TVH6-F1
#
_entry.id   AF-A0A382TVH6-F1
#
_cell.length_a   1.000
_cell.length_b   1.000
_cell.length_c   1.000
_cell.angle_alpha   90.00
_cell.angle_beta   90.00
_cell.angle_gamma   90.00
#
_symmetry.space_group_name_H-M   'P 1'
#
loop_
_entity.id
_entity.type
_entity.pdbx_description
1 polymer ?
#
loop_
_entity_poly.entity_id
_entity_poly.type
_entity_poly.pdbx_seq_one_letter_code
_entity_poly.pdbx_strand_id
1 'polypeptide(L)' 'MYIIVAPVQIKEAFKDQYIKGMLENAQGSVNDEPGCLRFDVVQDANDENRIWLYEVYKDEAAFQAHTQTPHFIKFRT' A
#
# COMPACT_ATOMS: atom_id res chain seq x y z
N MET A 1 -2.67 4.02 -17.21
CA MET A 1 -1.92 3.81 -15.96
C MET A 1 -2.37 4.86 -14.98
N TYR A 2 -2.68 4.43 -13.75
CA TYR A 2 -3.07 5.29 -12.64
C TYR A 2 -2.06 5.03 -11.52
N ILE A 3 -1.32 6.06 -11.12
CA ILE A 3 -0.13 5.92 -10.26
C ILE A 3 -0.33 6.73 -8.99
N ILE A 4 -0.16 6.09 -7.84
CA ILE A 4 -0.16 6.72 -6.53
C ILE A 4 1.27 6.76 -6.00
N VAL A 5 1.71 7.95 -5.61
CA VAL A 5 2.95 8.17 -4.87
C VAL A 5 2.58 8.94 -3.61
N ALA A 6 2.56 8.25 -2.48
CA ALA A 6 2.03 8.82 -1.23
C ALA A 6 3.01 8.62 -0.07
N PRO A 7 3.37 9.68 0.67
CA PRO A 7 4.03 9.54 1.95
C PRO A 7 3.02 9.14 3.03
N VAL A 8 3.43 8.27 3.94
CA VAL A 8 2.66 7.91 5.13
C VAL A 8 3.52 8.15 6.35
N GLN A 9 3.08 9.08 7.21
CA GLN A 9 3.67 9.28 8.53
C GLN A 9 2.99 8.36 9.53
N ILE A 10 3.79 7.53 10.18
CA ILE A 10 3.34 6.53 11.15
C ILE A 10 3.60 7.05 12.56
N LYS A 11 2.69 6.78 13.48
CA LYS A 11 2.93 7.03 14.91
C LYS A 11 3.93 5.99 15.42
N GLU A 12 4.99 6.43 16.08
CA GLU A 12 6.12 5.59 16.52
C GLU A 12 5.69 4.27 17.20
N ALA A 13 4.73 4.35 18.14
CA ALA A 13 4.22 3.17 18.86
C ALA A 13 3.53 2.10 17.99
N PHE A 14 3.23 2.41 16.72
CA PHE A 14 2.50 1.54 15.80
C PHE A 14 3.31 1.17 14.56
N LYS A 15 4.58 1.57 14.45
CA LYS A 15 5.43 1.38 13.26
C LYS A 15 5.40 -0.06 12.74
N ASP A 16 5.77 -1.02 13.58
CA ASP A 16 5.90 -2.42 13.17
C ASP A 16 4.55 -3.02 12.76
N GLN A 17 3.49 -2.72 13.53
CA GLN A 17 2.14 -3.18 13.23
C GLN A 17 1.66 -2.61 11.88
N TYR A 18 1.90 -1.31 11.65
CA TYR A 18 1.46 -0.63 10.45
C TYR A 18 2.21 -1.12 9.21
N ILE A 19 3.54 -1.22 9.29
CA ILE A 19 4.37 -1.73 8.18
C ILE A 19 3.96 -3.17 7.85
N LYS A 20 3.75 -4.02 8.85
CA LYS A 20 3.28 -5.40 8.63
C LYS A 20 1.94 -5.42 7.89
N GLY A 21 0.95 -4.65 8.34
CA GLY A 21 -0.35 -4.57 7.68
C GLY A 21 -0.25 -4.05 6.25
N MET A 22 0.58 -3.05 6.01
CA MET A 22 0.81 -2.49 4.68
C MET A 22 1.49 -3.49 3.74
N LEU A 23 2.46 -4.26 4.22
CA LEU A 23 3.11 -5.31 3.44
C LEU A 23 2.13 -6.45 3.09
N GLU A 24 1.26 -6.84 4.02
CA GLU A 24 0.17 -7.79 3.73
C GLU A 24 -0.78 -7.25 2.65
N ASN A 25 -1.13 -5.96 2.71
CA ASN A 25 -1.93 -5.30 1.67
C ASN A 25 -1.22 -5.32 0.31
N ALA A 26 0.04 -4.86 0.25
CA ALA A 26 0.81 -4.83 -0.98
C ALA A 26 0.99 -6.22 -1.61
N GLN A 27 1.23 -7.25 -0.78
CA GLN A 27 1.33 -8.63 -1.24
C GLN A 27 0.00 -9.14 -1.82
N GLY A 28 -1.13 -8.86 -1.18
CA GLY A 28 -2.46 -9.18 -1.69
C GLY A 28 -2.73 -8.49 -3.02
N SER A 29 -2.40 -7.20 -3.13
CA SER A 29 -2.58 -6.44 -4.37
C SER A 29 -1.81 -7.04 -5.54
N VAL A 30 -0.52 -7.32 -5.35
CA VAL A 30 0.33 -7.83 -6.44
C VAL A 30 -0.06 -9.25 -6.86
N ASN A 31 -0.48 -10.10 -5.92
CA ASN A 31 -0.79 -11.51 -6.23
C ASN A 31 -2.21 -11.71 -6.76
N ASP A 32 -3.18 -10.99 -6.21
CA ASP A 32 -4.59 -11.32 -6.37
C ASP A 32 -5.33 -10.34 -7.31
N GLU A 33 -4.76 -9.17 -7.59
CA GLU A 33 -5.40 -8.14 -8.42
C GLU A 33 -4.74 -8.02 -9.81
N PRO A 34 -5.37 -8.50 -10.89
CA PRO A 34 -4.80 -8.38 -12.25
C PRO A 34 -4.58 -6.93 -12.72
N GLY A 35 -5.23 -5.96 -12.05
CA GLY A 35 -5.11 -4.53 -12.34
C GLY A 35 -4.01 -3.82 -11.55
N CYS A 36 -3.45 -4.45 -10.51
CA CYS A 36 -2.30 -3.95 -9.77
C CYS A 36 -1.02 -4.43 -10.46
N LEU A 37 -0.23 -3.49 -11.00
CA LEU A 37 0.99 -3.78 -11.74
C LEU A 37 2.23 -3.69 -10.85
N ARG A 38 2.14 -2.91 -9.76
CA ARG A 38 3.20 -2.74 -8.76
C ARG A 38 2.64 -2.15 -7.48
N PHE A 39 3.14 -2.59 -6.35
CA PHE A 39 2.90 -2.00 -5.05
C PHE A 39 4.16 -2.12 -4.21
N ASP A 40 4.93 -1.02 -4.10
CA ASP A 40 6.09 -0.97 -3.23
C ASP A 40 5.80 -0.22 -1.95
N VAL A 41 6.32 -0.75 -0.85
CA VAL A 41 6.40 -0.11 0.46
C VAL A 41 7.87 0.25 0.70
N VAL A 42 8.20 1.53 0.66
CA VAL A 42 9.58 2.02 0.70
C VAL A 42 9.82 2.75 2.01
N GLN A 43 10.76 2.27 2.82
CA GLN A 43 11.19 2.97 4.04
C GLN A 43 11.89 4.28 3.68
N ASP A 44 11.47 5.40 4.29
CA ASP A 44 12.19 6.66 4.14
C ASP A 44 13.56 6.54 4.84
N ALA A 45 14.61 7.01 4.17
CA ALA A 45 15.99 6.90 4.64
C ALA A 45 16.33 7.90 5.77
N ASN A 46 15.55 8.98 5.89
CA ASN A 46 15.81 10.06 6.86
C ASN A 46 14.77 10.08 8.00
N ASP A 47 13.66 9.37 7.86
CA ASP A 47 12.61 9.29 8.87
C ASP A 47 12.13 7.84 9.02
N GLU A 48 12.53 7.20 10.10
CA GLU A 48 12.20 5.80 10.35
C GLU A 48 10.69 5.55 10.59
N ASN A 49 9.93 6.61 10.84
CA ASN A 49 8.49 6.59 11.06
C ASN A 49 7.73 7.03 9.80
N ARG A 50 8.41 7.15 8.65
CA ARG A 50 7.79 7.44 7.37
C ARG A 50 8.06 6.32 6.37
N ILE A 51 7.03 5.98 5.61
CA ILE A 51 7.15 5.14 4.42
C ILE A 51 6.58 5.89 3.21
N TRP A 52 7.00 5.46 2.03
CA TRP A 52 6.45 5.87 0.75
C TRP A 52 5.75 4.69 0.10
N LEU A 53 4.54 4.92 -0.41
CA LEU A 53 3.82 3.97 -1.23
C LEU A 53 4.03 4.35 -2.69
N TYR A 54 4.44 3.37 -3.49
CA TYR A 54 4.50 3.50 -4.94
C TYR A 54 3.60 2.41 -5.55
N GLU A 55 2.41 2.83 -5.95
CA GLU A 55 1.38 1.93 -6.46
C GLU A 55 1.12 2.25 -7.92
N VAL A 56 1.11 1.22 -8.77
CA VAL A 56 0.88 1.34 -10.20
C VAL A 56 -0.29 0.44 -10.57
N TYR A 57 -1.37 1.06 -11.04
CA TYR A 57 -2.54 0.36 -11.54
C TYR A 57 -2.69 0.55 -13.05
N LYS A 58 -3.34 -0.41 -13.70
CA LYS A 58 -3.66 -0.34 -15.14
C LYS A 58 -4.43 0.94 -15.48
N ASP A 59 -5.43 1.26 -14.67
CA ASP A 59 -6.33 2.40 -14.78
C ASP A 59 -6.95 2.74 -13.42
N GLU A 60 -7.78 3.78 -13.38
CA GLU A 60 -8.45 4.20 -12.14
C GLU A 60 -9.47 3.16 -11.64
N ALA A 61 -10.12 2.41 -12.54
CA ALA A 61 -11.07 1.38 -12.14
C ALA A 61 -10.39 0.23 -11.39
N ALA A 62 -9.17 -0.14 -11.78
CA ALA A 62 -8.34 -1.08 -11.03
C ALA A 62 -8.01 -0.58 -9.62
N PHE A 63 -7.69 0.71 -9.45
CA PHE A 63 -7.52 1.29 -8.10
C PHE A 63 -8.82 1.28 -7.30
N GLN A 64 -9.97 1.62 -7.90
CA GLN A 64 -11.24 1.54 -7.19
C GLN A 64 -11.55 0.10 -6.75
N ALA A 65 -11.27 -0.89 -7.61
CA ALA A 65 -11.41 -2.30 -7.25
C ALA A 65 -10.48 -2.69 -6.09
N HIS A 66 -9.21 -2.25 -6.11
CA HIS A 66 -8.25 -2.42 -5.02
C HIS A 66 -8.85 -2.01 -3.67
N THR A 67 -9.47 -0.83 -3.58
CA THR A 67 -10.05 -0.31 -2.33
C THR A 67 -11.20 -1.14 -1.73
N GLN A 68 -11.72 -2.11 -2.48
CA GLN A 68 -12.82 -2.99 -2.06
C GLN A 68 -12.34 -4.41 -1.73
N THR A 69 -11.04 -4.70 -1.89
CA THR A 69 -10.50 -6.03 -1.66
C THR A 69 -10.43 -6.40 -0.17
N PRO A 70 -10.48 -7.70 0.18
CA PRO A 70 -10.39 -8.13 1.58
C PRO A 70 -9.10 -7.69 2.28
N HIS A 71 -7.95 -7.75 1.60
CA HIS A 71 -6.66 -7.33 2.18
C HIS A 71 -6.59 -5.81 2.41
N PHE A 72 -7.14 -5.00 1.49
CA PHE A 72 -7.24 -3.56 1.69
C PHE A 72 -8.16 -3.21 2.86
N ILE A 73 -9.34 -3.84 2.94
CA ILE A 73 -10.30 -3.59 4.03
C ILE A 73 -9.69 -4.01 5.38
N LYS A 74 -8.99 -5.16 5.42
CA LYS A 74 -8.28 -5.63 6.61
C LYS A 74 -7.19 -4.65 7.04
N PHE A 75 -6.42 -4.11 6.10
CA PHE A 75 -5.37 -3.13 6.38
C PHE A 75 -5.94 -1.78 6.88
N ARG A 76 -7.07 -1.34 6.31
CA ARG A 76 -7.70 -0.05 6.64
C ARG A 76 -8.33 -0.02 8.04
N THR A 77 -8.68 -1.17 8.62
CA THR A 77 -9.45 -1.30 9.87
C THR A 77 -8.53 -1.48 11.06
#